data_AF-A0A3C0FS35-F1
#
_entry.id   AF-A0A3C0FS35-F1
#
_cell.length_a   1.000
_cell.length_b   1.000
_cell.length_c   1.000
_cell.angle_alpha   90.00
_cell.angle_beta   90.00
_cell.angle_gamma   90.00
#
_symmetry.space_group_name_H-M   'P 1'
#
loop_
_entity.id
_entity.type
_entity.pdbx_description
1 polymer ?
#
loop_
_entity_poly.entity_id
_entity_poly.type
_entity_poly.pdbx_seq_one_letter_code
_entity_poly.pdbx_strand_id
1 'polypeptide(L)'
;MKITMKSLGLCAVLAGAVAAAMPAAAATTLRIGTVLAPHDPMGQGLEKFKAEVEKATNGDVEIEVFHNSQLGDTTEMIDQARAGAAVGTVTDVARLSSFVPSLAIMSAPFLFDTYEQADKFALSDEYIAWG
;
A
#
# COMPACT_ATOMS: atom_id res chain seq x y z
N MET A 1 -72.16 -9.12 -21.44
CA MET A 1 -71.38 -8.44 -20.38
C MET A 1 -71.07 -9.45 -19.27
N LYS A 2 -69.78 -9.78 -19.09
CA LYS A 2 -69.11 -10.38 -17.91
C LYS A 2 -67.87 -11.12 -18.42
N ILE A 3 -66.73 -10.41 -18.48
CA ILE A 3 -65.42 -10.99 -18.78
C ILE A 3 -64.70 -11.25 -17.45
N THR A 4 -64.14 -12.44 -17.37
CA THR A 4 -63.66 -13.16 -16.19
C THR A 4 -62.35 -12.60 -15.61
N MET A 5 -62.33 -12.41 -14.28
CA MET A 5 -61.14 -12.25 -13.43
C MET A 5 -60.25 -13.49 -13.50
N LYS A 6 -59.08 -13.44 -14.16
CA LYS A 6 -57.96 -14.39 -14.01
C LYS A 6 -56.73 -13.94 -14.82
N SER A 7 -56.09 -12.82 -14.46
CA SER A 7 -54.84 -12.42 -15.14
C SER A 7 -53.98 -11.39 -14.37
N LEU A 8 -54.03 -11.35 -13.03
CA LEU A 8 -53.31 -10.33 -12.26
C LEU A 8 -52.15 -10.84 -11.39
N GLY A 9 -51.75 -12.11 -11.55
CA GLY A 9 -50.82 -12.76 -10.62
C GLY A 9 -49.34 -12.84 -11.03
N LEU A 10 -48.95 -12.45 -12.25
CA LEU A 10 -47.63 -12.83 -12.79
C LEU A 10 -46.60 -11.70 -12.95
N CYS A 11 -46.94 -10.44 -12.68
CA CYS A 11 -46.01 -9.32 -12.92
C CYS A 11 -45.28 -8.79 -11.67
N ALA A 12 -45.57 -9.30 -10.47
CA ALA A 12 -45.06 -8.70 -9.22
C ALA A 12 -43.70 -9.25 -8.73
N VAL A 13 -43.11 -10.26 -9.38
CA VAL A 13 -41.85 -10.88 -8.90
C VAL A 13 -40.59 -10.33 -9.59
N LEU A 14 -40.73 -9.58 -10.69
CA LEU A 14 -39.58 -9.02 -11.43
C LEU A 14 -39.09 -7.66 -10.94
N ALA A 15 -39.77 -7.03 -9.97
CA ALA A 15 -39.42 -5.69 -9.48
C ALA A 15 -38.37 -5.69 -8.34
N GLY A 16 -37.97 -6.84 -7.81
CA GLY A 16 -37.09 -6.95 -6.64
C GLY A 16 -35.61 -7.19 -6.92
N ALA A 17 -35.21 -7.46 -8.17
CA ALA A 17 -33.84 -7.91 -8.48
C ALA A 17 -32.85 -6.77 -8.83
N VAL A 18 -33.27 -5.51 -8.77
CA VAL A 18 -32.38 -4.36 -9.00
C VAL A 18 -31.90 -3.77 -7.67
N ALA A 19 -31.58 -4.63 -6.70
CA ALA A 19 -30.84 -4.22 -5.51
C ALA A 19 -29.36 -4.10 -5.89
N ALA A 20 -28.98 -2.89 -6.31
CA ALA A 20 -27.63 -2.33 -6.25
C ALA A 20 -26.48 -3.32 -6.47
N ALA A 21 -26.19 -3.65 -7.73
CA ALA A 21 -24.82 -3.92 -8.11
C ALA A 21 -24.05 -2.60 -8.02
N MET A 22 -23.63 -2.24 -6.80
CA MET A 22 -22.57 -1.26 -6.61
C MET A 22 -21.37 -1.77 -7.42
N PRO A 23 -20.75 -0.95 -8.29
CA PRO A 23 -19.48 -1.33 -8.90
C PRO A 23 -18.54 -1.66 -7.74
N ALA A 24 -18.09 -2.90 -7.64
CA ALA A 24 -16.93 -3.20 -6.82
C ALA A 24 -15.79 -2.38 -7.43
N ALA A 25 -15.37 -1.32 -6.73
CA ALA A 25 -14.14 -0.62 -7.09
C ALA A 25 -13.04 -1.69 -7.10
N ALA A 26 -12.36 -1.85 -8.25
CA ALA A 26 -11.27 -2.81 -8.34
C ALA A 26 -10.20 -2.39 -7.33
N ALA A 27 -9.92 -3.24 -6.35
CA ALA A 27 -8.87 -2.99 -5.36
C ALA A 27 -7.55 -2.78 -6.09
N THR A 28 -6.83 -1.73 -5.71
CA THR A 28 -5.49 -1.47 -6.24
C THR A 28 -4.50 -2.34 -5.47
N THR A 29 -3.92 -3.35 -6.13
CA THR A 29 -2.91 -4.20 -5.51
C THR A 29 -1.54 -3.54 -5.59
N LEU A 30 -0.90 -3.35 -4.43
CA LEU A 30 0.48 -2.89 -4.30
C LEU A 30 1.35 -4.02 -3.73
N ARG A 31 2.41 -4.38 -4.46
CA ARG A 31 3.33 -5.44 -4.03
C ARG A 31 4.46 -4.81 -3.23
N ILE A 32 4.72 -5.29 -2.02
CA ILE A 32 5.79 -4.80 -1.16
C ILE A 32 6.82 -5.91 -0.97
N GLY A 33 8.02 -5.70 -1.48
CA GLY A 33 9.12 -6.66 -1.39
C GLY A 33 10.14 -6.32 -0.32
N THR A 34 10.71 -7.35 0.29
CA THR A 34 11.85 -7.25 1.20
C THR A 34 12.85 -8.37 0.94
N VAL A 35 14.15 -8.06 1.11
CA VAL A 35 15.24 -9.05 1.06
C VAL A 35 15.34 -9.89 2.34
N LEU A 36 14.61 -9.47 3.38
CA LEU A 36 14.64 -10.09 4.70
C LEU A 36 13.71 -11.29 4.78
N ALA A 37 13.95 -12.14 5.78
CA ALA A 37 13.11 -13.30 6.05
C ALA A 37 11.81 -12.91 6.76
N PRO A 38 10.73 -13.71 6.67
CA PRO A 38 9.44 -13.39 7.30
C PRO A 38 9.49 -13.21 8.83
N HIS A 39 10.45 -13.84 9.49
CA HIS A 39 10.61 -13.78 10.95
C HIS A 39 11.50 -12.61 11.41
N ASP A 40 12.09 -11.86 10.47
CA ASP A 40 12.81 -10.62 10.78
C ASP A 40 11.82 -9.56 11.32
N PRO A 41 12.21 -8.72 12.31
CA PRO A 41 11.33 -7.67 12.83
C PRO A 41 10.76 -6.73 11.75
N MET A 42 11.54 -6.39 10.72
CA MET A 42 11.06 -5.58 9.61
C MET A 42 10.09 -6.36 8.72
N GLY A 43 10.34 -7.66 8.52
CA GLY A 43 9.42 -8.56 7.83
C GLY A 43 8.06 -8.63 8.53
N GLN A 44 8.04 -8.77 9.85
CA GLN A 44 6.81 -8.74 10.65
C GLN A 44 6.13 -7.36 10.60
N GLY A 45 6.92 -6.28 10.56
CA GLY A 45 6.42 -4.92 10.39
C GLY A 45 5.63 -4.73 9.09
N LEU A 46 6.05 -5.39 8.01
CA LEU A 46 5.34 -5.35 6.72
C LEU A 46 3.97 -6.03 6.77
N GLU A 47 3.82 -7.11 7.53
CA GLU A 47 2.52 -7.76 7.72
C GLU A 47 1.56 -6.84 8.49
N LYS A 48 2.08 -6.10 9.48
CA LYS A 48 1.30 -5.06 10.17
C LYS A 48 0.94 -3.92 9.23
N PHE A 49 1.89 -3.45 8.42
CA PHE A 49 1.65 -2.41 7.41
C PHE A 49 0.52 -2.82 6.45
N LYS A 50 0.55 -4.05 5.92
CA LYS A 50 -0.52 -4.63 5.10
C LYS A 50 -1.88 -4.47 5.78
N ALA A 51 -2.00 -4.96 7.01
CA ALA A 51 -3.27 -4.93 7.75
C ALA A 51 -3.78 -3.49 8.01
N GLU A 52 -2.89 -2.56 8.36
CA GLU A 52 -3.28 -1.16 8.63
C GLU A 52 -3.69 -0.42 7.36
N VAL A 53 -3.01 -0.65 6.22
CA VAL A 53 -3.37 -0.02 4.93
C VAL A 53 -4.70 -0.54 4.42
N GLU A 54 -4.90 -1.86 4.40
CA GLU A 54 -6.15 -2.47 3.95
C GLU A 54 -7.33 -1.99 4.80
N LYS A 55 -7.13 -1.86 6.11
CA LYS A 55 -8.13 -1.31 7.03
C LYS A 55 -8.39 0.18 6.78
N ALA A 56 -7.35 0.99 6.67
CA ALA A 56 -7.46 2.44 6.48
C ALA A 56 -8.13 2.82 5.15
N THR A 57 -7.98 1.96 4.14
CA THR A 57 -8.54 2.14 2.80
C THR A 57 -9.85 1.38 2.59
N ASN A 58 -10.40 0.73 3.62
CA ASN A 58 -11.57 -0.13 3.52
C ASN A 58 -11.47 -1.20 2.40
N GLY A 59 -10.25 -1.69 2.14
CA GLY A 59 -9.97 -2.68 1.10
C GLY A 59 -9.78 -2.12 -0.31
N ASP A 60 -9.83 -0.79 -0.51
CA ASP A 60 -9.55 -0.18 -1.81
C ASP A 60 -8.09 -0.35 -2.24
N VAL A 61 -7.18 -0.56 -1.28
CA VAL A 61 -5.77 -0.92 -1.52
C VAL A 61 -5.48 -2.27 -0.88
N GLU A 62 -5.04 -3.23 -1.69
CA GLU A 62 -4.57 -4.55 -1.25
C GLU A 62 -3.04 -4.57 -1.22
N ILE A 63 -2.45 -5.09 -0.15
CA ILE A 63 -0.99 -5.19 -0.02
C ILE A 63 -0.54 -6.65 -0.14
N GLU A 64 0.33 -6.97 -1.07
CA GLU A 64 0.97 -8.30 -1.15
C GLU A 64 2.42 -8.21 -0.68
N VAL A 65 2.79 -8.96 0.37
CA VAL A 65 4.14 -8.94 0.92
C VAL A 65 4.99 -10.09 0.36
N PHE A 66 6.16 -9.75 -0.17
CA PHE A 66 7.11 -10.70 -0.78
C PHE A 66 8.44 -10.68 -0.01
N HIS A 67 8.70 -11.74 0.74
CA HIS A 67 9.94 -11.91 1.54
C HIS A 67 11.06 -12.58 0.74
N ASN A 68 12.27 -12.63 1.30
CA ASN A 68 13.42 -13.36 0.75
C ASN A 68 13.75 -12.98 -0.72
N SER A 69 13.66 -11.69 -1.06
CA SER A 69 14.01 -11.17 -2.39
C SER A 69 13.21 -11.78 -3.56
N GLN A 70 11.98 -12.24 -3.31
CA GLN A 70 11.12 -12.83 -4.34
C GLN A 70 10.82 -11.91 -5.54
N LEU A 71 10.93 -10.59 -5.34
CA LEU A 71 10.74 -9.57 -6.39
C LEU A 71 12.06 -8.97 -6.92
N GLY A 72 13.20 -9.53 -6.51
CA GLY A 72 14.54 -8.97 -6.77
C GLY A 72 15.18 -8.37 -5.53
N ASP A 73 16.36 -7.78 -5.70
CA ASP A 73 17.01 -7.00 -4.64
C ASP A 73 16.37 -5.61 -4.47
N THR A 74 16.73 -4.91 -3.39
CA THR A 74 16.14 -3.59 -3.07
C THR A 74 16.39 -2.54 -4.18
N THR A 75 17.51 -2.59 -4.90
CA THR A 75 17.79 -1.63 -5.98
C THR A 75 16.95 -1.95 -7.21
N GLU A 76 16.85 -3.22 -7.59
CA GLU A 76 15.99 -3.68 -8.69
C GLU A 76 14.52 -3.32 -8.43
N MET A 77 14.04 -3.49 -7.20
CA MET A 77 12.67 -3.11 -6.82
C MET A 77 12.44 -1.60 -6.91
N ILE A 78 13.41 -0.77 -6.52
CA ILE A 78 13.33 0.69 -6.68
C ILE A 78 13.24 1.06 -8.17
N ASP A 79 14.04 0.44 -9.03
CA ASP A 79 14.00 0.72 -10.47
C ASP A 79 12.69 0.24 -11.11
N GLN A 80 12.12 -0.90 -10.68
CA GLN A 80 10.78 -1.33 -11.09
C GLN A 80 9.72 -0.29 -10.71
N ALA A 81 9.76 0.22 -9.47
CA ALA A 81 8.84 1.25 -9.01
C ALA A 81 8.97 2.53 -9.84
N ARG A 82 10.19 2.98 -10.14
CA ARG A 82 10.47 4.14 -11.00
C ARG A 82 10.01 3.94 -12.44
N ALA A 83 10.01 2.70 -12.93
CA ALA A 83 9.46 2.33 -14.22
C ALA A 83 7.91 2.29 -14.23
N GLY A 84 7.26 2.56 -13.11
CA GLY A 84 5.80 2.61 -12.97
C GLY A 84 5.15 1.29 -12.56
N ALA A 85 5.93 0.28 -12.15
CA ALA A 85 5.36 -0.92 -11.57
C ALA A 85 4.76 -0.61 -10.19
N ALA A 86 3.63 -1.23 -9.87
CA ALA A 86 3.05 -1.21 -8.52
C ALA A 86 3.86 -2.11 -7.57
N VAL A 87 5.11 -1.71 -7.30
CA VAL A 87 6.05 -2.36 -6.39
C VAL A 87 6.62 -1.31 -5.45
N GLY A 88 6.74 -1.66 -4.18
CA GLY A 88 7.45 -0.89 -3.16
C GLY A 88 8.42 -1.78 -2.39
N THR A 89 9.36 -1.15 -1.69
CA THR A 89 10.29 -1.84 -0.79
C THR A 89 10.70 -0.92 0.35
N VAL A 90 11.11 -1.51 1.47
CA VAL A 90 11.76 -0.75 2.54
C VAL A 90 13.23 -0.59 2.19
N THR A 91 13.73 0.64 2.25
CA THR A 91 15.11 0.97 1.91
C THR A 91 15.71 1.95 2.91
N ASP A 92 16.99 2.27 2.72
CA ASP A 92 17.77 3.13 3.59
C ASP A 92 18.12 4.46 2.90
N VAL A 93 18.35 5.49 3.73
CA VAL A 93 18.65 6.86 3.26
C VAL A 93 19.95 6.94 2.47
N ALA A 94 20.93 6.06 2.76
CA ALA A 94 22.20 6.04 2.03
C ALA A 94 21.98 5.59 0.58
N ARG A 95 21.13 4.59 0.35
CA ARG A 95 20.74 4.17 -1.00
C ARG A 95 19.94 5.25 -1.72
N LEU A 96 18.96 5.86 -1.05
CA LEU A 96 18.18 6.95 -1.64
C LEU A 96 19.05 8.16 -2.01
N SER A 97 20.15 8.40 -1.29
CA SER A 97 21.08 9.49 -1.59
C SER A 97 21.75 9.38 -2.97
N SER A 98 21.80 8.17 -3.55
CA SER A 98 22.28 7.97 -4.93
C SER A 98 21.34 8.58 -5.98
N PHE A 99 20.07 8.78 -5.62
CA PHE A 99 19.05 9.40 -6.47
C PHE A 99 18.78 10.85 -6.09
N VAL A 100 18.78 11.14 -4.78
CA VAL A 100 18.53 12.48 -4.22
C VAL A 100 19.70 12.85 -3.31
N PRO A 101 20.76 13.51 -3.85
CA PRO A 101 22.01 13.75 -3.12
C PRO A 101 21.87 14.49 -1.79
N SER A 102 20.83 15.32 -1.62
CA SER A 102 20.57 16.03 -0.36
C SER A 102 20.31 15.08 0.81
N LEU A 103 19.82 13.86 0.57
CA LEU A 103 19.59 12.86 1.63
C LEU A 103 20.90 12.28 2.20
N ALA A 104 22.04 12.46 1.53
CA ALA A 104 23.33 11.93 1.97
C ALA A 104 23.76 12.46 3.34
N ILE A 105 23.33 13.68 3.71
CA ILE A 105 23.66 14.30 5.00
C ILE A 105 23.23 13.42 6.18
N MET A 106 22.18 12.64 5.99
CA MET A 106 21.57 11.80 7.01
C MET A 106 22.36 10.52 7.30
N SER A 107 23.38 10.23 6.49
CA SER A 107 24.37 9.19 6.72
C SER A 107 25.63 9.70 7.42
N ALA A 108 25.67 10.97 7.84
CA ALA A 108 26.80 11.52 8.56
C ALA A 108 26.98 10.82 9.92
N PRO A 109 28.21 10.42 10.29
CA PRO A 109 28.46 9.78 11.57
C PRO A 109 28.20 10.77 12.74
N PHE A 110 27.59 10.27 13.81
CA PHE A 110 27.26 11.05 15.02
C PHE A 110 26.35 12.26 14.76
N LEU A 111 25.48 12.20 13.74
CA LEU A 111 24.56 13.29 13.42
C LEU A 111 23.56 13.59 14.56
N PHE A 112 23.17 12.56 15.32
CA PHE A 112 22.27 12.67 16.46
C PHE A 112 22.84 11.90 17.65
N ASP A 113 22.69 12.46 18.85
CA ASP A 113 23.11 11.83 20.10
C ASP A 113 22.05 10.87 20.67
N THR A 114 20.79 11.05 20.26
CA THR A 114 19.65 10.27 20.76
C THR A 114 18.65 9.99 19.64
N TYR A 115 17.87 8.91 19.80
CA TYR A 115 16.75 8.62 18.90
C TYR A 115 15.72 9.74 18.88
N GLU A 116 15.46 10.42 20.00
CA GLU A 116 14.50 11.52 20.05
C GLU A 116 14.94 12.71 19.17
N GLN A 117 16.24 13.02 19.12
CA GLN A 117 16.76 14.03 18.20
C GLN A 117 16.61 13.60 16.74
N ALA A 118 16.89 12.33 16.44
CA ALA A 118 16.72 11.76 15.10
C ALA A 118 15.25 11.80 14.65
N ASP A 119 14.32 11.41 15.52
CA ASP A 119 12.88 11.44 15.26
C ASP A 119 12.39 12.88 15.06
N LYS A 120 12.82 13.82 15.91
CA LYS A 120 12.47 15.24 15.76
C LYS A 120 12.92 15.80 14.41
N PHE A 121 14.11 15.42 13.95
CA PHE A 121 14.60 15.81 12.63
C PHE A 121 13.80 15.13 11.51
N ALA A 122 13.62 13.82 11.57
CA ALA A 122 12.93 13.04 10.54
C ALA A 122 11.43 13.38 10.41
N LEU A 123 10.83 14.00 11.42
CA LEU A 123 9.44 14.45 11.44
C LEU A 123 9.29 15.96 11.28
N SER A 124 10.38 16.70 11.04
CA SER A 124 10.33 18.15 10.86
C SER A 124 9.77 18.54 9.49
N ASP A 125 9.11 19.70 9.42
CA ASP A 125 8.52 20.20 8.17
C ASP A 125 9.59 20.39 7.09
N GLU A 126 10.80 20.84 7.48
CA GLU A 126 11.92 21.05 6.56
C GLU A 126 12.37 19.73 5.94
N TYR A 127 12.42 18.66 6.73
CA TYR A 127 12.84 17.35 6.24
C TYR A 127 11.77 16.70 5.35
N ILE A 128 10.49 16.80 5.73
CA ILE A 128 9.37 16.28 4.93
C ILE A 128 9.30 17.01 3.57
N ALA A 129 9.62 18.30 3.53
CA ALA A 129 9.66 19.09 2.31
C ALA A 129 10.85 18.79 1.37
N TRP A 130 11.78 17.90 1.75
CA TRP A 130 12.91 17.50 0.88
C TRP A 130 12.54 16.47 -0.19
N GLY A 131 11.30 15.96 -0.19
CA GLY A 131 10.71 15.10 -1.22
C GLY A 131 9.35 15.58 -1.69
#